data_AF-A0A2K8X4A1-F1
#
_entry.id   AF-A0A2K8X4A1-F1
#
_cell.length_a   1.000
_cell.length_b   1.000
_cell.length_c   1.000
_cell.angle_alpha   90.00
_cell.angle_beta   90.00
_cell.angle_gamma   90.00
#
_symmetry.space_group_name_H-M   'P 1'
#
loop_
_entity.id
_entity.type
_entity.pdbx_description
1 polymer ?
#
loop_
_entity_poly.entity_id
_entity_poly.type
_entity_poly.pdbx_seq_one_letter_code
_entity_poly.pdbx_strand_id
1 'polypeptide(L)' 'MFFGLGSIALGFILMSGGGSDDPNVFSDAIFSWRRIRLAPALVIIGFGVQVYAILSSPKKD' A
#
# COMPACT_ATOMS: atom_id res chain seq x y z
N MET A 1 -7.15 14.08 -3.06
CA MET A 1 -5.68 14.06 -2.82
C MET A 1 -5.29 13.43 -1.47
N PHE A 2 -5.75 13.92 -0.31
CA PHE A 2 -5.36 13.35 1.00
C PHE A 2 -5.78 11.88 1.20
N PHE A 3 -6.98 11.51 0.74
CA PHE A 3 -7.47 10.13 0.86
C PHE A 3 -6.62 9.11 0.09
N GLY A 4 -6.19 9.46 -1.13
CA GLY A 4 -5.31 8.63 -1.94
C GLY A 4 -3.92 8.48 -1.31
N LEU A 5 -3.32 9.58 -0.83
CA LEU A 5 -2.02 9.56 -0.15
C LEU A 5 -2.07 8.73 1.13
N GLY A 6 -3.13 8.88 1.92
CA GLY A 6 -3.35 8.09 3.13
C GLY A 6 -3.42 6.59 2.83
N SER A 7 -4.15 6.18 1.79
CA SER A 7 -4.26 4.76 1.41
C SER A 7 -2.94 4.16 0.93
N ILE A 8 -2.12 4.92 0.18
CA ILE A 8 -0.79 4.49 -0.27
C ILE A 8 0.14 4.32 0.95
N ALA A 9 0.19 5.31 1.83
CA ALA A 9 1.01 5.26 3.04
C ALA A 9 0.63 4.07 3.93
N LEU A 10 -0.68 3.82 4.12
CA LEU A 10 -1.19 2.70 4.91
C LEU A 10 -0.82 1.36 4.27
N GLY A 11 -0.88 1.25 2.93
CA GLY A 11 -0.41 0.08 2.19
C GLY A 11 1.07 -0.22 2.43
N PHE A 12 1.94 0.78 2.38
CA PHE A 12 3.37 0.59 2.68
C PHE A 12 3.63 0.25 4.15
N ILE A 13 2.89 0.84 5.09
CA ILE A 13 2.99 0.47 6.52
C ILE A 13 2.61 -1.00 6.72
N LEU A 14 1.56 -1.49 6.06
CA LEU A 14 1.15 -2.89 6.15
C LEU A 14 2.15 -3.88 5.54
N MET A 15 2.99 -3.43 4.60
CA MET A 15 4.11 -4.22 4.06
C MET A 15 5.28 -4.34 5.05
N SER A 16 5.44 -3.39 5.98
CA SER A 16 6.61 -3.31 6.86
C SER A 16 6.72 -4.48 7.85
N GLY A 17 7.94 -5.02 8.02
CA GLY A 17 8.27 -6.14 8.91
C GLY A 17 8.39 -7.50 8.20
N GLY A 18 8.28 -8.60 8.95
CA GLY A 18 8.39 -9.97 8.41
C GLY A 18 9.84 -10.43 8.26
N GLY A 19 10.82 -9.55 8.43
CA GLY A 19 12.24 -9.92 8.51
C GLY A 19 12.52 -10.91 9.63
N SER A 20 13.58 -11.69 9.45
CA SER A 20 14.08 -12.59 10.49
C SER A 20 14.95 -11.82 11.49
N ASP A 21 14.86 -12.20 12.76
CA ASP A 21 15.74 -11.68 13.82
C ASP A 21 17.16 -12.27 13.73
N ASP A 22 17.31 -13.46 13.12
CA ASP A 22 18.60 -14.07 12.81
C ASP A 22 18.84 -14.05 11.28
N PRO A 23 19.89 -13.36 10.78
CA PRO A 23 20.17 -13.24 9.36
C PRO A 23 20.46 -14.59 8.66
N ASN A 24 20.73 -15.66 9.40
CA ASN A 24 20.99 -16.99 8.85
C ASN A 24 19.71 -17.84 8.70
N VAL A 25 18.57 -17.35 9.21
CA VAL A 25 17.30 -18.07 9.18
C VAL A 25 16.31 -17.29 8.34
N PHE A 26 15.67 -17.96 7.39
CA PHE A 26 14.61 -17.35 6.59
C PHE A 26 13.30 -17.25 7.40
N SER A 27 12.63 -16.11 7.33
CA SER A 27 11.35 -15.89 8.02
C SER A 27 10.18 -16.04 7.05
N ASP A 28 9.34 -17.06 7.28
CA ASP A 28 8.11 -17.26 6.50
C ASP A 28 7.05 -16.19 6.74
N ALA A 29 7.21 -15.34 7.77
CA ALA A 29 6.30 -14.23 8.05
C ALA A 29 6.27 -13.17 6.93
N ILE A 30 7.29 -13.15 6.06
CA ILE A 30 7.31 -12.35 4.83
C ILE A 30 6.18 -12.78 3.89
N PHE A 31 5.89 -14.09 3.82
CA PHE A 31 4.86 -14.66 2.96
C PHE A 31 3.42 -14.53 3.51
N SER A 32 3.22 -13.72 4.54
CA SER A 32 1.89 -13.42 5.05
C SER A 32 0.98 -12.88 3.94
N TRP A 33 -0.22 -13.46 3.84
CA TRP A 33 -1.27 -13.02 2.90
C TRP A 33 -1.53 -11.51 2.96
N ARG A 34 -1.42 -10.92 4.16
CA ARG A 34 -1.58 -9.49 4.38
C ARG A 34 -0.54 -8.66 3.62
N ARG A 35 0.72 -9.12 3.59
CA ARG A 35 1.86 -8.40 2.98
C ARG A 35 1.93 -8.59 1.48
N ILE A 36 1.58 -9.78 0.98
CA ILE A 36 1.72 -10.14 -0.44
C ILE A 36 0.49 -9.79 -1.28
N ARG A 37 -0.71 -9.78 -0.70
CA ARG A 37 -1.95 -9.51 -1.46
C ARG A 37 -2.67 -8.26 -0.99
N LEU A 38 -2.96 -8.17 0.31
CA LEU A 38 -3.79 -7.08 0.83
C LEU A 38 -3.07 -5.72 0.77
N ALA A 39 -1.81 -5.68 1.21
CA ALA A 39 -1.04 -4.44 1.24
C ALA A 39 -0.74 -3.87 -0.17
N PRO A 40 -0.27 -4.66 -1.17
CA PRO A 40 -0.07 -4.15 -2.53
C PRO A 40 -1.38 -3.72 -3.20
N ALA A 41 -2.48 -4.45 -2.96
CA ALA A 41 -3.79 -4.07 -3.50
C ALA A 41 -4.22 -2.69 -2.99
N LEU A 42 -4.02 -2.39 -1.71
CA LEU A 42 -4.31 -1.06 -1.14
C LEU A 42 -3.48 0.05 -1.78
N VAL A 43 -2.19 -0.20 -2.04
CA VAL A 43 -1.31 0.76 -2.73
C VAL A 43 -1.80 1.03 -4.15
N ILE A 44 -2.16 -0.01 -4.91
CA ILE A 44 -2.67 0.12 -6.28
C ILE A 44 -3.99 0.91 -6.29
N ILE A 45 -4.91 0.61 -5.37
CA ILE A 45 -6.18 1.34 -5.22
C ILE A 45 -5.88 2.81 -4.92
N GLY A 46 -4.95 3.09 -4.01
CA GLY A 46 -4.56 4.46 -3.66
C GLY A 46 -3.99 5.25 -4.84
N PHE A 47 -3.16 4.61 -5.67
CA PHE A 47 -2.71 5.22 -6.93
C PHE A 47 -3.84 5.45 -7.91
N GLY A 48 -4.77 4.49 -8.08
CA GLY A 48 -5.95 4.66 -8.93
C GLY A 48 -6.82 5.84 -8.48
N VAL A 49 -7.01 6.01 -7.18
CA VAL A 49 -7.72 7.16 -6.59
C VAL A 49 -6.99 8.48 -6.87
N GLN A 50 -5.66 8.51 -6.83
CA GLN A 50 -4.92 9.73 -7.18
C GLN A 50 -5.00 10.06 -8.66
N VAL A 51 -4.86 9.06 -9.52
CA VAL A 51 -5.02 9.22 -10.96
C VAL A 51 -6.41 9.78 -11.27
N TYR A 52 -7.46 9.22 -10.67
CA TYR A 52 -8.82 9.74 -10.81
C TYR A 52 -8.95 11.16 -10.25
N ALA A 53 -8.38 11.45 -9.07
CA ALA A 53 -8.47 12.78 -8.47
C ALA A 53 -7.74 13.87 -9.29
N ILE A 54 -6.67 13.51 -10.01
CA ILE A 54 -5.92 14.42 -10.89
C ILE A 54 -6.65 14.60 -12.23
N LEU A 55 -7.14 13.51 -12.82
CA LEU A 55 -7.81 13.53 -14.12
C LEU A 55 -9.26 14.06 -14.05
N SER A 56 -9.93 13.86 -12.92
CA SER A 56 -11.27 14.40 -12.69
C SER A 56 -11.17 15.92 -12.67
N SER A 57 -11.62 16.56 -13.75
CA SER A 57 -11.69 18.02 -13.84
C SER A 57 -12.46 18.56 -12.61
N PRO A 58 -12.00 19.66 -11.99
CA PRO A 58 -12.76 20.30 -10.94
C PRO A 58 -14.13 20.65 -11.50
N LYS A 59 -15.20 20.26 -10.81
CA LYS A 59 -16.53 20.82 -11.11
C LYS A 59 -16.38 22.33 -10.92
N LYS A 60 -16.48 23.03 -12.03
CA LYS A 60 -16.37 24.47 -12.13
C LYS A 60 -17.70 25.02 -11.62
N ASP A 61 -17.75 25.30 -10.32
CA ASP A 61 -18.70 26.25 -9.74
C ASP A 61 -18.07 27.64 -9.75
#